data_AF-A0A950JH01-F1
#
_entry.id   AF-A0A950JH01-F1
#
_cell.length_a   1.000
_cell.length_b   1.000
_cell.length_c   1.000
_cell.angle_alpha   90.00
_cell.angle_beta   90.00
_cell.angle_gamma   90.00
#
_symmetry.space_group_name_H-M   'P 1'
#
loop_
_entity.id
_entity.type
_entity.pdbx_description
1 polymer ?
#
loop_
_entity_poly.entity_id
_entity_poly.type
_entity_poly.pdbx_seq_one_letter_code
_entity_poly.pdbx_strand_id
1 'polypeptide(L)' 'EGFANIYSEVALAIKAARVGKKPLKSAHFPTIDDGVKGLAFIEAAVKSSKANGKWVKP' A
#
# COMPACT_ATOMS: atom_id res chain seq x y z
N GLU A 1 -14.66 -9.44 -8.33
CA GLU A 1 -13.69 -10.44 -7.80
C GLU A 1 -12.35 -9.86 -7.31
N GLY A 2 -12.21 -8.53 -7.09
CA GLY A 2 -10.91 -7.93 -6.72
C GLY A 2 -10.35 -8.35 -5.36
N PHE A 3 -11.21 -8.49 -4.33
CA PHE A 3 -10.77 -8.90 -2.99
C PHE A 3 -10.19 -10.33 -2.97
N ALA A 4 -10.82 -11.28 -3.66
CA ALA A 4 -10.37 -12.67 -3.70
C ALA A 4 -8.96 -12.79 -4.31
N ASN A 5 -8.66 -11.98 -5.34
CA ASN A 5 -7.34 -11.94 -5.96
C ASN A 5 -6.26 -11.46 -4.97
N ILE A 6 -6.53 -10.37 -4.23
CA ILE A 6 -5.61 -9.84 -3.20
C ILE A 6 -5.29 -10.92 -2.16
N TYR A 7 -6.30 -11.58 -1.60
CA TYR A 7 -6.09 -12.62 -0.59
C TYR A 7 -5.33 -13.83 -1.13
N SER A 8 -5.60 -14.24 -2.37
CA SER A 8 -4.91 -15.37 -3.00
C SER A 8 -3.43 -15.07 -3.18
N GLU A 9 -3.09 -13.87 -3.65
CA GLU A 9 -1.71 -13.45 -3.85
C GLU A 9 -0.95 -13.26 -2.53
N VAL A 10 -1.61 -12.70 -1.52
CA VAL A 10 -1.06 -12.61 -0.15
C VAL A 10 -0.76 -14.00 0.41
N ALA A 11 -1.66 -14.98 0.21
CA ALA A 11 -1.44 -16.35 0.65
C ALA A 11 -0.21 -16.99 -0.02
N LEU A 12 0.00 -16.74 -1.32
CA LEU A 12 1.19 -17.20 -2.05
C LEU A 12 2.48 -16.55 -1.50
N ALA A 13 2.43 -15.24 -1.23
CA ALA A 13 3.56 -14.52 -0.65
C ALA A 13 3.93 -15.04 0.75
N ILE A 14 2.95 -15.33 1.60
CA ILE A 14 3.16 -15.92 2.92
C ILE A 14 3.83 -17.29 2.82
N LYS A 15 3.37 -18.15 1.90
CA LYS A 15 3.97 -19.47 1.68
C LYS A 15 5.43 -19.36 1.22
N ALA A 16 5.74 -18.43 0.32
CA ALA A 16 7.10 -18.19 -0.14
C ALA A 16 8.00 -17.69 1.01
N ALA A 17 7.52 -16.74 1.80
CA ALA A 17 8.26 -16.17 2.94
C ALA A 17 8.62 -17.24 3.99
N ARG A 18 7.70 -18.17 4.28
CA ARG A 18 7.93 -19.28 5.24
C ARG A 18 9.08 -20.21 4.84
N VAL A 19 9.38 -20.32 3.55
CA VAL A 19 10.50 -21.12 3.04
C VAL A 19 11.71 -20.28 2.65
N GLY A 20 11.78 -19.03 3.12
CA GLY A 20 12.88 -18.10 2.85
C GLY A 20 12.94 -17.59 1.40
N LYS A 21 11.88 -17.79 0.61
CA LYS A 21 11.77 -17.31 -0.77
C LYS A 21 11.07 -15.96 -0.80
N LYS A 22 11.48 -15.11 -1.74
CA LYS A 22 10.78 -13.84 -2.00
C LYS A 22 9.45 -14.11 -2.73
N PRO A 23 8.43 -13.26 -2.53
CA PRO A 23 7.23 -13.28 -3.35
C PRO A 23 7.58 -13.16 -4.85
N LEU A 24 6.70 -13.66 -5.72
CA LEU A 24 6.85 -13.49 -7.16
C LEU A 24 6.91 -11.98 -7.50
N LYS A 25 7.76 -11.60 -8.45
CA LYS A 25 7.83 -10.20 -8.93
C LYS A 25 6.50 -9.69 -9.49
N SER A 26 5.63 -10.60 -9.92
CA SER A 26 4.29 -10.33 -10.42
C SER A 26 3.21 -10.37 -9.33
N ALA A 27 3.58 -10.41 -8.06
CA ALA A 27 2.59 -10.30 -6.99
C ALA A 27 2.07 -8.85 -6.95
N HIS A 28 0.74 -8.72 -6.99
CA HIS A 28 -0.04 -7.50 -7.06
C HIS A 28 -0.94 -7.36 -5.83
N PHE A 29 -0.32 -7.15 -4.67
CA PHE A 29 -1.01 -6.74 -3.46
C PHE A 29 -0.34 -5.50 -2.84
N PRO A 30 -1.10 -4.63 -2.15
CA PRO A 30 -0.54 -3.45 -1.50
C PRO A 30 0.55 -3.82 -0.48
N THR A 31 1.60 -3.03 -0.46
CA THR A 31 2.72 -3.17 0.47
C THR A 31 2.60 -2.17 1.63
N ILE A 32 3.50 -2.28 2.61
CA ILE A 32 3.62 -1.29 3.68
C ILE A 32 3.93 0.10 3.13
N ASP A 33 4.77 0.19 2.08
CA ASP A 33 5.14 1.47 1.46
C ASP A 33 3.92 2.16 0.84
N ASP A 34 3.00 1.39 0.28
CA ASP A 34 1.74 1.91 -0.25
C ASP A 34 0.85 2.46 0.87
N GLY A 35 0.83 1.78 2.02
CA GLY A 35 0.15 2.27 3.23
C GLY A 35 0.76 3.58 3.76
N VAL A 36 2.10 3.66 3.84
CA VAL A 36 2.81 4.87 4.26
C VAL A 36 2.52 6.04 3.32
N LYS A 37 2.55 5.82 2.00
CA LYS A 37 2.17 6.86 1.01
C LYS A 37 0.72 7.31 1.18
N GLY A 38 -0.19 6.38 1.48
CA GLY A 38 -1.59 6.70 1.76
C GLY A 38 -1.75 7.61 2.98
N LEU A 39 -1.02 7.33 4.06
CA LEU A 39 -1.02 8.17 5.25
C LEU A 39 -0.42 9.57 4.99
N ALA A 40 0.69 9.64 4.28
CA ALA A 40 1.31 10.92 3.88
C ALA A 40 0.36 11.76 3.02
N PHE A 41 -0.37 11.13 2.10
CA PHE A 41 -1.41 11.79 1.32
C PHE A 41 -2.54 12.37 2.19
N ILE A 42 -3.04 11.60 3.16
CA ILE A 42 -4.08 12.06 4.09
C ILE A 42 -3.58 13.26 4.90
N GLU A 43 -2.35 13.21 5.41
CA GLU A 43 -1.73 14.31 6.14
C GLU A 43 -1.64 15.59 5.28
N ALA A 44 -1.17 15.45 4.04
CA ALA A 44 -1.09 16.55 3.08
C ALA A 44 -2.48 17.16 2.80
N ALA A 45 -3.52 16.33 2.61
CA ALA A 45 -4.88 16.81 2.39
C ALA A 45 -5.40 17.63 3.58
N VAL A 46 -5.18 17.15 4.82
CA VAL A 46 -5.56 17.86 6.04
C VAL A 46 -4.79 19.19 6.19
N LYS A 47 -3.48 19.19 5.89
CA LYS A 47 -2.65 20.39 5.94
C LYS A 47 -3.08 21.42 4.91
N SER A 48 -3.40 20.99 3.69
CA SER A 48 -3.93 21.86 2.64
C SER A 48 -5.26 22.50 3.06
N SER A 49 -6.19 21.70 3.60
CA SER A 49 -7.49 22.18 4.09
C SER A 49 -7.32 23.26 5.18
N LYS A 50 -6.47 23.02 6.18
CA LYS A 50 -6.15 24.02 7.23
C LYS A 50 -5.49 25.28 6.69
N ALA A 51 -4.81 25.20 5.55
CA ALA A 51 -4.15 26.31 4.88
C ALA A 51 -5.03 26.98 3.81
N ASN A 52 -6.35 26.77 3.84
CA ASN A 52 -7.31 27.29 2.86
C ASN A 52 -7.02 26.83 1.42
N GLY A 53 -6.69 25.55 1.24
CA GLY A 53 -6.49 24.93 -0.07
C GLY A 53 -5.12 25.19 -0.71
N LYS A 54 -4.11 25.62 0.07
CA LYS A 54 -2.75 25.78 -0.46
C LYS A 54 -2.13 24.44 -0.86
N TRP A 55 -1.33 24.47 -1.92
CA TRP A 55 -0.51 23.34 -2.32
C TRP A 55 0.51 23.01 -1.23
N VAL A 56 0.57 21.73 -0.87
CA VAL A 56 1.53 21.19 0.10
C VAL A 56 2.10 19.89 -0.46
N LYS A 57 3.35 19.58 -0.12
CA LYS A 57 3.97 18.30 -0.48
C LYS A 57 3.54 17.22 0.53
N PRO A 58 3.23 16.00 0.06
CA PRO A 58 3.20 14.82 0.93
C PRO A 58 4.59 14.49 1.47
#